data_AF-A0A920SDF5-F1
#
_entry.id   AF-A0A920SDF5-F1
#
_cell.length_a   1.000
_cell.length_b   1.000
_cell.length_c   1.000
_cell.angle_alpha   90.00
_cell.angle_beta   90.00
_cell.angle_gamma   90.00
#
_symmetry.space_group_name_H-M   'P 1'
#
loop_
_entity.id
_entity.type
_entity.pdbx_description
1 polymer ?
#
loop_
_entity_poly.entity_id
_entity_poly.type
_entity_poly.pdbx_seq_one_letter_code
_entity_poly.pdbx_strand_id
1 'polypeptide(L)'
;MKKGLRPELAPIALRRATRLIQEVAGGIVAPGIVDILSDEGADPPVVSLTTDKIKRMLGMEVDLNQVQEVLGSLGFTWECEGETKLNVTVPYWRNDVNIEEDLVEEVVRIIGYDSVPTTMLSSPIPFQPSMAIMGFETKLKTCWLPQAFKR
;
A
#
# COMPACT_ATOMS: atom_id res chain seq x y z
N MET A 1 14.20 -6.25 -4.70
CA MET A 1 14.03 -5.24 -3.63
C MET A 1 13.64 -5.97 -2.36
N LYS A 2 14.40 -5.89 -1.27
CA LYS A 2 14.08 -6.58 -0.01
C LYS A 2 12.85 -5.88 0.61
N LYS A 3 11.75 -6.60 0.82
CA LYS A 3 10.65 -6.12 1.67
C LYS A 3 11.25 -6.02 3.08
N GLY A 4 11.57 -4.81 3.54
CA GLY A 4 12.15 -4.59 4.86
C GLY A 4 11.19 -5.10 5.93
N LEU A 5 11.72 -5.71 6.99
CA LEU A 5 10.93 -6.05 8.17
C LEU A 5 10.96 -4.85 9.13
N ARG A 6 9.83 -4.64 9.81
CA ARG A 6 9.71 -3.61 10.84
C ARG A 6 10.54 -3.99 12.06
N PRO A 7 11.35 -3.07 12.64
CA PRO A 7 12.12 -3.34 13.85
C PRO A 7 11.29 -3.88 15.01
N GLU A 8 10.04 -3.45 15.13
CA GLU A 8 9.07 -3.83 16.17
C GLU A 8 8.72 -5.33 16.16
N LEU A 9 8.96 -6.03 15.03
CA LEU A 9 8.78 -7.47 14.94
C LEU A 9 9.86 -8.25 15.70
N ALA A 10 11.06 -7.68 15.88
CA ALA A 10 12.20 -8.36 16.51
C ALA A 10 11.92 -8.81 17.95
N PRO A 11 11.47 -7.94 18.88
CA PRO A 11 11.19 -8.37 20.26
C PRO A 11 10.05 -9.39 20.34
N ILE A 12 9.05 -9.32 19.45
CA ILE A 12 7.93 -10.27 19.41
C ILE A 12 8.43 -11.65 18.98
N ALA A 13 9.18 -11.71 17.88
CA ALA A 13 9.76 -12.95 17.37
C ALA A 13 10.74 -13.56 18.37
N LEU A 14 11.58 -12.75 19.02
CA LEU A 14 12.53 -13.18 20.03
C LEU A 14 11.81 -13.86 21.20
N ARG A 15 10.77 -13.24 21.76
CA ARG A 15 9.98 -13.83 22.86
C ARG A 15 9.38 -15.17 22.46
N ARG A 16 8.85 -15.28 21.23
CA ARG A 16 8.27 -16.53 20.74
C ARG A 16 9.33 -17.62 20.56
N ALA A 17 10.48 -17.28 19.97
CA ALA A 17 11.59 -18.20 19.76
C ALA A 17 12.15 -18.71 21.09
N THR A 18 12.41 -17.82 22.05
CA THR A 18 12.92 -18.18 23.38
C THR A 18 11.96 -19.11 24.12
N ARG A 19 10.65 -18.85 24.04
CA ARG A 19 9.62 -19.74 24.60
C ARG A 19 9.64 -21.12 23.95
N LEU A 20 9.75 -21.19 22.61
CA LEU A 20 9.81 -22.47 21.89
C LEU A 20 11.08 -23.26 22.23
N ILE A 21 12.24 -22.60 22.35
CA ILE A 21 13.49 -23.23 22.77
C ILE A 21 13.34 -23.83 24.18
N GLN A 22 12.75 -23.07 25.11
CA GLN A 22 12.50 -23.57 26.46
C GLN A 22 11.55 -24.78 26.46
N GLU A 23 10.47 -24.74 25.66
CA GLU A 23 9.49 -25.84 25.55
C GLU A 23 10.11 -27.11 24.95
N VAL A 24 11.05 -26.99 24.00
CA VAL A 24 11.60 -28.14 23.24
C VAL A 24 12.91 -28.67 23.82
N ALA A 25 13.84 -27.78 24.20
CA ALA A 25 15.19 -28.15 24.65
C ALA A 25 15.39 -27.99 26.16
N GLY A 26 14.44 -27.38 26.87
CA GLY A 26 14.59 -27.01 28.28
C GLY A 26 15.48 -25.77 28.49
N GLY A 27 15.69 -25.41 29.75
CA GLY A 27 16.53 -24.27 30.15
C GLY A 27 15.78 -23.15 30.87
N ILE A 28 16.54 -22.18 31.38
CA ILE A 28 16.03 -21.03 32.14
C ILE A 28 16.20 -19.78 31.29
N VAL A 29 15.09 -19.08 31.03
CA VAL A 29 15.08 -17.81 30.29
C VAL A 29 15.56 -16.69 31.21
N ALA A 30 16.58 -15.94 30.79
CA ALA A 30 17.04 -14.75 31.50
C ALA A 30 15.96 -13.64 31.47
N PRO A 31 15.83 -12.84 32.54
CA PRO A 31 14.87 -11.75 32.58
C PRO A 31 15.32 -10.58 31.68
N GLY A 32 14.36 -10.02 30.95
CA GLY A 32 14.57 -8.83 30.13
C GLY A 32 15.02 -9.12 28.69
N ILE A 33 15.15 -8.05 27.91
CA ILE A 33 15.69 -8.05 26.54
C ILE A 33 16.66 -6.86 26.47
N VAL A 34 17.84 -7.08 25.89
CA VAL A 34 18.75 -5.99 25.51
C VAL A 34 18.46 -5.66 24.06
N ASP A 35 17.95 -4.45 23.81
CA ASP A 35 17.61 -3.96 22.48
C ASP A 35 18.32 -2.64 22.22
N ILE A 36 19.04 -2.54 21.10
CA ILE A 36 19.82 -1.36 20.72
C ILE A 36 19.17 -0.79 19.45
N LEU A 37 18.29 0.18 19.63
CA LEU A 37 17.64 0.93 18.57
C LEU A 37 18.21 2.36 18.49
N SER A 38 18.22 2.91 17.28
CA SER A 38 18.29 4.35 17.08
C SER A 38 16.90 4.96 17.31
N ASP A 39 16.81 6.18 17.86
CA ASP A 39 15.54 6.88 18.07
C ASP A 39 14.80 7.23 16.76
N GLU A 40 15.44 7.04 15.60
CA GLU A 40 14.85 7.32 14.29
C GLU A 40 13.77 6.29 13.93
N GLY A 41 12.52 6.74 13.82
CA GLY A 41 11.40 5.92 13.33
C GLY A 41 10.70 5.06 14.38
N ALA A 42 10.77 5.44 15.66
CA ALA A 42 10.10 4.73 16.75
C ALA A 42 8.56 4.83 16.70
N ASP A 43 8.02 5.89 16.09
CA ASP A 43 6.58 6.11 16.04
C ASP A 43 5.91 5.30 14.91
N PRO A 44 4.76 4.68 15.20
CA PRO A 44 3.94 4.06 14.15
C PRO A 44 3.58 5.08 13.07
N PRO A 45 3.71 4.75 11.78
CA PRO A 45 3.38 5.66 10.71
C PRO A 45 1.88 5.94 10.72
N VAL A 46 1.56 7.23 10.61
CA VAL A 46 0.20 7.72 10.54
C VAL A 46 -0.06 8.20 9.12
N VAL A 47 -1.13 7.69 8.52
CA VAL A 47 -1.59 8.06 7.18
C VAL A 47 -2.95 8.71 7.31
N SER A 48 -3.08 9.94 6.82
CA SER A 48 -4.36 10.63 6.79
C SER A 48 -5.24 10.11 5.65
N LEU A 49 -6.53 9.89 5.93
CA LEU A 49 -7.55 9.47 5.00
C LEU A 49 -8.73 10.44 5.04
N THR A 50 -9.14 10.93 3.87
CA THR A 50 -10.28 11.84 3.71
C THR A 50 -11.42 11.18 2.95
N THR A 51 -12.65 11.51 3.34
CA THR A 51 -13.87 11.09 2.61
C THR A 51 -13.86 11.59 1.16
N ASP A 52 -13.35 12.80 0.91
CA ASP A 52 -13.17 13.35 -0.43
C ASP A 52 -12.23 12.50 -1.30
N LYS A 53 -11.13 11.98 -0.73
CA LYS A 53 -10.24 11.06 -1.45
C LYS A 53 -10.94 9.77 -1.81
N ILE A 54 -11.66 9.15 -0.87
CA ILE A 54 -12.43 7.92 -1.10
C ILE A 54 -13.41 8.16 -2.25
N LYS A 55 -14.18 9.25 -2.18
CA LYS A 55 -15.14 9.63 -3.23
C LYS A 55 -14.47 9.84 -4.59
N ARG A 56 -13.32 10.52 -4.60
CA ARG A 56 -12.56 10.78 -5.84
C ARG A 56 -12.01 9.51 -6.46
N MET A 57 -11.52 8.57 -5.66
CA MET A 57 -10.87 7.34 -6.12
C MET A 57 -11.88 6.26 -6.52
N LEU A 58 -12.95 6.10 -5.74
CA LEU A 58 -13.96 5.06 -5.97
C LEU A 58 -15.16 5.56 -6.80
N GLY A 59 -15.34 6.87 -6.94
CA GLY A 59 -16.50 7.44 -7.65
C GLY A 59 -17.82 7.23 -6.91
N MET A 60 -17.78 6.86 -5.63
CA MET A 60 -18.96 6.62 -4.78
C MET A 60 -18.73 7.22 -3.38
N GLU A 61 -19.82 7.57 -2.71
CA GLU A 61 -19.76 7.98 -1.30
C GLU A 61 -19.74 6.75 -0.40
N VAL A 62 -18.86 6.76 0.59
CA VAL A 62 -18.75 5.71 1.61
C VAL A 62 -18.91 6.37 2.97
N ASP A 63 -19.79 5.84 3.79
CA ASP A 63 -20.03 6.37 5.13
C ASP A 63 -18.77 6.25 6.01
N LEU A 64 -18.46 7.30 6.77
CA LEU A 64 -17.24 7.32 7.58
C LEU A 64 -17.26 6.22 8.67
N ASN A 65 -18.43 5.88 9.22
CA ASN A 65 -18.52 4.80 10.22
C ASN A 65 -18.20 3.45 9.58
N GLN A 66 -18.64 3.23 8.33
CA GLN A 66 -18.29 2.02 7.59
C GLN A 66 -16.78 1.93 7.35
N VAL A 67 -16.14 3.06 6.99
CA VAL A 67 -14.67 3.12 6.83
C VAL A 67 -13.97 2.77 8.15
N GLN A 68 -14.43 3.33 9.27
CA GLN A 68 -13.89 3.06 10.60
C GLN A 68 -14.02 1.58 11.01
N GLU A 69 -15.16 0.96 10.74
CA GLU A 69 -15.42 -0.45 11.03
C GLU A 69 -14.47 -1.36 10.22
N VAL A 70 -14.34 -1.07 8.92
CA VAL A 70 -13.44 -1.80 8.03
C VAL A 70 -11.99 -1.70 8.50
N LEU A 71 -11.50 -0.49 8.73
CA LEU A 71 -10.12 -0.27 9.21
C LEU A 71 -9.87 -0.92 10.57
N GLY A 72 -10.85 -0.85 11.49
CA GLY A 72 -10.78 -1.52 12.78
C GLY A 72 -10.70 -3.04 12.67
N SER A 73 -11.49 -3.64 11.76
CA SER A 73 -11.47 -5.10 11.51
C SER A 73 -10.12 -5.60 10.98
N LEU A 74 -9.39 -4.75 10.26
CA LEU A 74 -8.07 -5.01 9.71
C LEU A 74 -6.93 -4.74 10.71
N GLY A 75 -7.26 -4.24 11.91
CA GLY A 75 -6.32 -3.96 12.99
C GLY A 75 -5.61 -2.60 12.89
N PHE A 76 -6.12 -1.68 12.06
CA PHE A 76 -5.70 -0.28 12.11
C PHE A 76 -6.37 0.42 13.28
N THR A 77 -5.65 1.36 13.90
CA THR A 77 -6.25 2.32 14.83
C THR A 77 -6.40 3.66 14.14
N TRP A 78 -7.34 4.48 14.58
CA TRP A 78 -7.61 5.76 13.93
C TRP A 78 -8.08 6.80 14.94
N GLU A 79 -7.89 8.07 14.58
CA GLU A 79 -8.40 9.23 15.29
C GLU A 79 -9.15 10.13 14.30
N CYS A 80 -10.32 10.64 14.70
CA CYS A 80 -11.08 11.58 13.88
C CYS A 80 -10.47 12.98 13.97
N GLU A 81 -10.24 13.60 12.82
CA GLU A 81 -9.86 15.01 12.70
C GLU A 81 -11.01 15.77 12.03
N GLY A 82 -11.99 16.19 12.84
CA GLY A 82 -13.24 16.75 12.33
C GLY A 82 -14.21 15.69 11.81
N GLU A 83 -15.06 16.07 10.85
CA GLU A 83 -16.16 15.22 10.35
C GLU A 83 -15.80 14.41 9.09
N THR A 84 -14.72 14.78 8.38
CA THR A 84 -14.42 14.25 7.05
C THR A 84 -13.05 13.60 6.91
N LYS A 85 -12.24 13.59 7.97
CA LYS A 85 -10.85 13.13 7.96
C LYS A 85 -10.55 12.19 9.13
N LEU A 86 -9.77 11.15 8.84
CA LEU A 86 -9.22 10.20 9.79
C LEU A 86 -7.70 10.22 9.73
N ASN A 87 -7.05 10.19 10.88
CA ASN A 87 -5.62 9.89 10.99
C ASN A 87 -5.48 8.43 11.38
N VAL A 88 -4.98 7.61 10.47
CA VAL A 88 -4.94 6.15 10.60
C VAL A 88 -3.53 5.70 10.94
N THR A 89 -3.38 5.06 12.09
CA THR A 89 -2.12 4.46 12.50
C THR A 89 -1.98 3.06 11.90
N VAL A 90 -0.90 2.84 11.16
CA VAL A 90 -0.63 1.56 10.49
C VAL A 90 -0.05 0.57 11.49
N PRO A 91 -0.62 -0.65 11.60
CA PRO A 91 -0.10 -1.65 12.52
C PRO A 91 1.27 -2.17 12.07
N TYR A 92 2.11 -2.55 13.05
CA TYR A 92 3.52 -2.89 12.81
C TYR A 92 3.77 -4.06 11.84
N TRP A 93 2.77 -4.93 11.61
CA TRP A 93 2.91 -6.04 10.66
C TRP A 93 2.56 -5.66 9.21
N ARG A 94 2.09 -4.44 8.97
CA ARG A 94 1.73 -3.91 7.65
C ARG A 94 2.85 -3.03 7.10
N ASN A 95 3.46 -3.48 6.00
CA ASN A 95 4.56 -2.75 5.32
C ASN A 95 4.15 -2.21 3.94
N ASP A 96 2.91 -2.48 3.58
CA ASP A 96 2.28 -2.19 2.31
C ASP A 96 1.33 -0.98 2.36
N VAL A 97 1.17 -0.35 3.53
CA VAL A 97 0.40 0.90 3.69
C VAL A 97 1.34 2.02 4.06
N ASN A 98 1.48 2.98 3.14
CA ASN A 98 2.33 4.15 3.32
C ASN A 98 1.66 5.44 2.83
N ILE A 99 0.66 5.33 1.95
CA ILE A 99 -0.07 6.46 1.38
C ILE A 99 -1.57 6.30 1.55
N GLU A 100 -2.30 7.40 1.37
CA GLU A 100 -3.75 7.45 1.49
C GLU A 100 -4.45 6.46 0.54
N GLU A 101 -3.92 6.29 -0.67
CA GLU A 101 -4.44 5.36 -1.68
C GLU A 101 -4.41 3.90 -1.22
N ASP A 102 -3.40 3.50 -0.43
CA ASP A 102 -3.33 2.13 0.10
C ASP A 102 -4.49 1.89 1.06
N LEU A 103 -4.87 2.88 1.88
CA LEU A 103 -6.03 2.78 2.76
C LEU A 103 -7.34 2.71 1.98
N VAL A 104 -7.46 3.46 0.88
CA VAL A 104 -8.64 3.37 -0.01
C VAL A 104 -8.75 1.97 -0.61
N GLU A 105 -7.64 1.34 -0.99
CA GLU A 105 -7.59 -0.04 -1.48
C GLU A 105 -8.06 -1.03 -0.42
N GLU A 106 -7.61 -0.90 0.83
CA GLU A 106 -8.10 -1.74 1.94
C GLU A 106 -9.61 -1.62 2.15
N VAL A 107 -10.13 -0.38 2.09
CA VAL A 107 -11.56 -0.10 2.26
C VAL A 107 -12.39 -0.75 1.17
N VAL A 108 -12.04 -0.53 -0.11
CA VAL A 108 -12.78 -1.11 -1.23
C VAL A 108 -12.63 -2.62 -1.30
N ARG A 109 -11.49 -3.18 -0.87
CA ARG A 109 -11.29 -4.63 -0.86
C ARG A 109 -12.24 -5.34 0.09
N ILE A 110 -12.55 -4.72 1.24
CA ILE A 110 -13.51 -5.28 2.21
C ILE A 110 -14.96 -5.00 1.80
N ILE A 111 -15.27 -3.80 1.29
CA ILE A 111 -16.62 -3.46 0.81
C ILE A 111 -16.99 -4.29 -0.44
N GLY A 112 -16.00 -4.61 -1.27
CA GLY A 112 -16.13 -5.37 -2.51
C GLY A 112 -15.99 -4.48 -3.74
N TYR A 113 -15.16 -4.89 -4.70
CA TYR A 113 -14.95 -4.13 -5.94
C TYR A 113 -16.20 -4.01 -6.81
N ASP A 114 -17.16 -4.93 -6.66
CA ASP A 114 -18.41 -4.92 -7.43
C ASP A 114 -19.30 -3.72 -7.08
N SER A 115 -19.10 -3.07 -5.93
CA SER A 115 -19.83 -1.86 -5.56
C SER A 115 -19.34 -0.60 -6.29
N VAL A 116 -18.16 -0.65 -6.90
CA VAL A 116 -17.53 0.50 -7.56
C VAL A 116 -18.22 0.78 -8.90
N PRO A 117 -18.74 2.00 -9.13
CA PRO A 117 -19.43 2.34 -10.37
C PRO A 117 -18.50 2.24 -11.59
N THR A 118 -18.96 1.56 -12.64
CA THR A 118 -18.26 1.56 -13.93
C THR A 118 -18.62 2.83 -14.70
N THR A 119 -17.64 3.70 -14.92
CA THR A 119 -17.81 4.95 -15.68
C THR A 119 -16.93 4.93 -16.92
N MET A 120 -17.51 5.23 -18.09
CA MET A 120 -16.71 5.37 -19.31
C MET A 120 -15.82 6.62 -19.25
N LEU A 121 -14.60 6.50 -19.76
CA LEU A 121 -13.71 7.66 -19.90
C LEU A 121 -14.37 8.69 -20.83
N SER A 122 -14.50 9.92 -20.34
CA SER A 122 -15.09 11.05 -21.08
C SER A 122 -14.11 11.71 -22.06
N SER A 123 -12.88 11.20 -22.16
CA SER A 123 -11.85 11.77 -23.02
C SER A 123 -12.06 11.34 -24.48
N PRO A 124 -11.96 12.26 -25.46
CA PRO A 124 -11.98 11.88 -26.86
C PRO A 124 -10.80 10.97 -27.16
N ILE A 125 -11.02 9.98 -28.03
CA ILE A 125 -9.96 9.10 -28.51
C ILE A 125 -8.88 9.99 -29.16
N PRO A 126 -7.63 9.96 -28.69
CA PRO A 126 -6.58 10.77 -29.27
C PRO A 126 -6.41 10.39 -30.75
N PHE A 127 -6.08 11.37 -31.59
CA PHE A 127 -5.89 11.15 -33.02
C PHE A 127 -4.90 10.01 -33.26
N GLN A 128 -5.38 8.91 -33.83
CA GLN A 128 -4.53 7.82 -34.28
C GLN A 128 -4.11 8.11 -35.72
N PRO A 129 -2.80 8.28 -36.02
CA PRO A 129 -2.36 8.45 -37.39
C PRO A 129 -2.77 7.22 -38.22
N SER A 130 -3.09 7.43 -39.49
CA SER A 130 -3.59 6.35 -40.35
C SER A 130 -2.56 5.21 -40.49
N MET A 131 -3.03 3.97 -40.72
CA MET A 131 -2.16 2.80 -40.91
C MET A 131 -1.07 3.00 -41.97
N ALA A 132 -1.33 3.84 -42.98
CA ALA A 132 -0.35 4.17 -44.02
C ALA A 132 0.86 4.95 -43.48
N ILE A 133 0.62 5.93 -42.59
CA ILE A 133 1.68 6.73 -41.96
C ILE A 133 2.45 5.87 -40.95
N MET A 134 1.75 5.08 -40.15
CA MET A 134 2.37 4.14 -39.19
C MET A 134 3.27 3.11 -39.90
N GLY A 135 2.82 2.56 -41.04
CA GLY A 135 3.60 1.63 -41.85
C GLY A 135 4.83 2.28 -42.49
N PHE A 136 4.73 3.55 -42.89
CA PHE A 136 5.86 4.30 -43.45
C PHE A 136 6.93 4.61 -42.39
N GLU A 137 6.55 5.07 -41.20
CA GLU A 137 7.49 5.29 -40.09
C GLU A 137 8.15 4.00 -39.63
N THR A 138 7.40 2.89 -39.58
CA THR A 138 7.95 1.58 -39.23
C THR A 138 8.98 1.16 -40.28
N LYS A 139 8.68 1.31 -41.57
CA LYS A 139 9.65 1.06 -42.65
C LYS A 139 10.88 1.95 -42.55
N LEU A 140 10.73 3.23 -42.23
CA LEU A 140 11.87 4.13 -42.03
C LEU A 140 12.73 3.69 -40.85
N LYS A 141 12.13 3.37 -39.69
CA LYS A 141 12.86 2.86 -38.53
C LYS A 141 13.60 1.55 -38.87
N THR A 142 12.93 0.60 -39.52
CA THR A 142 13.53 -0.69 -39.91
C THR A 142 14.63 -0.54 -40.96
N CYS A 143 14.51 0.40 -41.91
CA CYS A 143 15.54 0.62 -42.93
C CYS A 143 16.73 1.43 -42.42
N TRP A 144 16.55 2.30 -41.44
CA TRP A 144 17.59 3.23 -40.97
C TRP A 144 18.34 2.74 -39.73
N LEU A 145 17.72 1.90 -38.88
CA LEU A 145 18.40 1.28 -37.73
C LEU A 145 19.59 0.37 -38.08
N PRO A 146 19.59 -0.41 -39.18
CA PRO A 146 20.75 -1.23 -39.57
C PRO A 146 21.93 -0.41 -40.13
N GLN A 147 21.66 0.79 -40.66
CA GLN A 147 22.65 1.65 -41.30
C GLN A 147 23.36 2.58 -40.30
N ALA A 148 22.70 2.92 -39.18
CA ALA A 148 23.25 3.81 -38.16
C ALA A 148 24.23 3.13 -37.16
N PHE A 149 24.38 1.80 -37.22
CA PHE A 149 25.18 1.02 -36.25
C PHE A 149 26.26 0.13 -36.87
N LYS A 150 26.73 0.43 -38.09
CA LYS A 150 27.98 -0.12 -38.63
C LYS A 150 29.03 0.99 -38.71
N ARG A 151 29.94 0.98 -37.73
CA ARG A 151 31.27 1.61 -37.83
C ARG A 151 32.16 0.77 -38.73
#